data_AF-A0A9E1ZDX6-F1
#
_entry.id   AF-A0A9E1ZDX6-F1
#
_cell.length_a   1.000
_cell.length_b   1.000
_cell.length_c   1.000
_cell.angle_alpha   90.00
_cell.angle_beta   90.00
_cell.angle_gamma   90.00
#
_symmetry.space_group_name_H-M   'P 1'
#
loop_
_entity.id
_entity.type
_entity.pdbx_description
1 polymer ?
#
loop_
_entity_poly.entity_id
_entity_poly.type
_entity_poly.pdbx_seq_one_letter_code
_entity_poly.pdbx_strand_id
1 'polypeptide(L)'
;MNKLLYRVIVVWAGLAVFGARADQVVINEVMYNPRGDAPEWIELSNITATPFDVAAWKLRGDVELDFPSFDGNEADDAFLGHWQKIILTNIDPGSFRQRYGIPSGVKVFGPWEGSLPNDGGRIMVRDKNGVRVCTLSYSDRGKWPVAADGAGHTLVLQNPDLVVDDWRNWSFSKRPGGTPGGDPVLGVETPVASPEVNLTSGIVLLDYGDLWKYNDQNKNLGTAWRRATYSDTSWKSGRGLLGLENSALPDPGIKTEINKG
;
A
#
# COMPACT_ATOMS: atom_id res chain seq x y z
N MET A 1 35.47 52.07 -42.08
CA MET A 1 34.13 51.46 -42.02
C MET A 1 34.25 50.13 -41.27
N ASN A 2 33.30 49.89 -40.35
CA ASN A 2 32.98 48.64 -39.65
C ASN A 2 33.81 48.27 -38.40
N LYS A 3 33.33 48.75 -37.25
CA LYS A 3 33.56 48.16 -35.93
C LYS A 3 32.72 46.87 -35.82
N LEU A 4 33.35 45.71 -35.66
CA LEU A 4 32.66 44.47 -35.31
C LEU A 4 32.85 44.21 -33.81
N LEU A 5 31.78 44.44 -33.03
CA LEU A 5 31.69 44.06 -31.63
C LEU A 5 31.30 42.57 -31.55
N TYR A 6 32.20 41.71 -31.10
CA TYR A 6 31.85 40.34 -30.73
C TYR A 6 31.18 40.36 -29.33
N ARG A 7 29.90 40.02 -29.28
CA ARG A 7 29.19 39.72 -28.04
C ARG A 7 29.47 38.27 -27.65
N VAL A 8 30.17 38.08 -26.54
CA VAL A 8 30.30 36.76 -25.89
C VAL A 8 29.01 36.53 -25.10
N ILE A 9 28.21 35.54 -25.51
CA ILE A 9 27.09 35.05 -24.71
C ILE A 9 27.64 33.91 -23.85
N VAL A 10 27.75 34.15 -22.54
CA VAL A 10 28.02 33.09 -21.56
C VAL A 10 26.67 32.43 -21.24
N VAL A 11 26.45 31.24 -21.78
CA VAL A 11 25.33 30.38 -21.38
C VAL A 11 25.73 29.70 -20.07
N TRP A 12 25.12 30.13 -18.97
CA TRP A 12 25.20 29.38 -17.71
C TRP A 12 24.39 28.10 -17.87
N ALA A 13 25.08 26.97 -18.03
CA ALA A 13 24.47 25.66 -17.82
C ALA A 13 24.14 25.55 -16.33
N GLY A 14 22.85 25.65 -15.99
CA GLY A 14 22.38 25.34 -14.66
C GLY A 14 22.65 23.88 -14.36
N LEU A 15 23.61 23.58 -13.48
CA LEU A 15 23.67 22.28 -12.83
C LEU A 15 22.36 22.13 -12.04
N ALA A 16 21.47 21.25 -12.50
CA ALA A 16 20.40 20.75 -11.66
C ALA A 16 21.07 19.96 -10.53
N VAL A 17 21.21 20.58 -9.36
CA VAL A 17 21.54 19.86 -8.13
C VAL A 17 20.31 19.01 -7.81
N PHE A 18 20.35 17.73 -8.22
CA PHE A 18 19.48 16.73 -7.64
C PHE A 18 19.95 16.55 -6.19
N GLY A 19 19.39 17.35 -5.28
CA GLY A 19 19.57 17.12 -3.86
C GLY A 19 18.94 15.78 -3.52
N ALA A 20 19.76 14.74 -3.35
CA ALA A 20 19.32 13.51 -2.70
C ALA A 20 18.96 13.89 -1.27
N ARG A 21 17.65 14.00 -0.99
CA ARG A 21 17.17 14.19 0.36
C ARG A 21 17.14 12.79 0.99
N ALA A 22 18.21 12.44 1.69
CA ALA A 22 18.21 11.29 2.57
C ALA A 22 17.54 11.71 3.88
N ASP A 23 16.36 11.15 4.16
CA ASP A 23 15.71 11.37 5.45
C ASP A 23 16.53 10.65 6.53
N GLN A 24 16.91 11.35 7.59
CA GLN A 24 17.75 10.78 8.66
C GLN A 24 16.97 9.91 9.65
N VAL A 25 15.67 10.15 9.72
CA VAL A 25 14.70 9.30 10.42
C VAL A 25 13.69 8.85 9.38
N VAL A 26 13.60 7.54 9.16
CA VAL A 26 12.81 6.93 8.09
C VAL A 26 11.64 6.13 8.67
N ILE A 27 10.59 5.96 7.87
CA ILE A 27 9.57 4.94 8.13
C ILE A 27 10.16 3.63 7.61
N ASN A 28 10.44 2.67 8.49
CA ASN A 28 11.20 1.46 8.17
C ASN A 28 10.29 0.23 7.94
N GLU A 29 9.18 0.13 8.67
CA GLU A 29 8.27 -1.01 8.59
C GLU A 29 6.83 -0.55 8.92
N VAL A 30 5.83 -1.08 8.21
CA VAL A 30 4.41 -0.69 8.36
C VAL A 30 3.50 -1.92 8.30
N MET A 31 2.66 -2.10 9.31
CA MET A 31 1.53 -3.04 9.31
C MET A 31 0.24 -2.28 9.03
N TYR A 32 -0.09 -2.09 7.74
CA TYR A 32 -1.28 -1.33 7.33
C TYR A 32 -2.54 -2.18 7.20
N ASN A 33 -2.41 -3.46 6.83
CA ASN A 33 -3.54 -4.39 6.69
C ASN A 33 -3.22 -5.69 7.47
N PRO A 34 -3.35 -5.66 8.82
CA PRO A 34 -3.06 -6.81 9.66
C PRO A 34 -4.06 -7.95 9.41
N ARG A 35 -3.61 -9.19 9.65
CA ARG A 35 -4.51 -10.35 9.60
C ARG A 35 -5.40 -10.40 10.84
N GLY A 36 -6.71 -10.39 10.64
CA GLY A 36 -7.68 -10.55 11.72
C GLY A 36 -7.75 -9.33 12.63
N ASP A 37 -7.56 -9.51 13.93
CA ASP A 37 -7.62 -8.46 14.97
C ASP A 37 -6.23 -7.98 15.42
N ALA A 38 -5.18 -8.32 14.66
CA ALA A 38 -3.85 -7.85 14.96
C ALA A 38 -3.79 -6.31 14.80
N PRO A 39 -2.99 -5.62 15.64
CA PRO A 39 -2.94 -4.16 15.61
C PRO A 39 -2.19 -3.65 14.38
N GLU A 40 -2.53 -2.43 13.99
CA GLU A 40 -1.75 -1.64 13.05
C GLU A 40 -0.58 -1.00 13.80
N TRP A 41 0.55 -0.86 13.10
CA TRP A 41 1.72 -0.19 13.65
C TRP A 41 2.65 0.34 12.57
N ILE A 42 3.44 1.35 12.95
CA ILE A 42 4.43 2.03 12.11
C ILE A 42 5.74 2.07 12.89
N GLU A 43 6.85 1.66 12.27
CA GLU A 43 8.18 1.80 12.85
C GLU A 43 8.94 2.97 12.21
N LEU A 44 9.48 3.82 13.07
CA LEU A 44 10.45 4.85 12.71
C LEU A 44 11.85 4.37 13.10
N SER A 45 12.84 4.61 12.24
CA SER A 45 14.24 4.29 12.51
C SER A 45 15.14 5.50 12.28
N ASN A 46 16.00 5.80 13.24
CA ASN A 46 17.11 6.71 13.04
C ASN A 46 18.23 5.96 12.31
N ILE A 47 18.58 6.42 11.11
CA ILE A 47 19.59 5.77 10.27
C ILE A 47 20.94 6.49 10.36
N THR A 48 21.19 7.17 11.47
CA THR A 48 22.41 7.93 11.70
C THR A 48 22.95 7.72 13.11
N ALA A 49 24.19 8.15 13.31
CA ALA A 49 24.82 8.21 14.63
C ALA A 49 24.36 9.43 15.48
N THR A 50 23.55 10.33 14.91
CA THR A 50 23.12 11.56 15.57
C THR A 50 21.79 11.31 16.29
N PRO A 51 21.67 11.54 17.61
CA PRO A 51 20.39 11.46 18.29
C PRO A 51 19.47 12.63 17.89
N PHE A 52 18.16 12.38 17.83
CA PHE A 52 17.14 13.39 17.51
C PHE A 52 16.24 13.66 18.72
N ASP A 53 15.99 14.94 18.98
CA ASP A 53 14.91 15.38 19.86
C ASP A 53 13.56 15.16 19.15
N VAL A 54 12.82 14.16 19.62
CA VAL A 54 11.50 13.77 19.11
C VAL A 54 10.35 14.31 19.96
N ALA A 55 10.62 15.11 20.99
CA ALA A 55 9.57 15.71 21.80
C ALA A 55 8.69 16.62 20.94
N ALA A 56 7.37 16.51 21.15
CA ALA A 56 6.34 17.23 20.40
C ALA A 56 6.39 17.01 18.87
N TRP A 57 7.03 15.94 18.39
CA TRP A 57 6.86 15.46 17.02
C TRP A 57 5.43 14.99 16.78
N LYS A 58 5.08 14.84 15.50
CA LYS A 58 3.70 14.64 15.05
C LYS A 58 3.63 13.59 13.96
N LEU A 59 2.87 12.54 14.20
CA LEU A 59 2.34 11.64 13.17
C LEU A 59 1.07 12.26 12.58
N ARG A 60 0.99 12.34 11.26
CA ARG A 60 -0.13 12.91 10.49
C ARG A 60 -0.38 12.11 9.22
N GLY A 61 -1.52 12.36 8.58
CA GLY A 61 -1.97 11.66 7.38
C GLY A 61 -3.31 11.02 7.66
N ASP A 62 -3.42 9.71 7.43
CA ASP A 62 -4.65 8.96 7.78
C ASP A 62 -4.72 8.57 9.26
N VAL A 63 -3.59 8.65 9.96
CA VAL A 63 -3.48 8.45 11.41
C VAL A 63 -2.80 9.65 12.08
N GLU A 64 -3.23 9.96 13.30
CA GLU A 64 -2.74 11.12 14.04
C GLU A 64 -2.25 10.74 15.45
N LEU A 65 -1.04 11.16 15.78
CA LEU A 65 -0.47 11.02 17.11
C LEU A 65 0.46 12.20 17.39
N ASP A 66 0.28 12.83 18.54
CA ASP A 66 1.22 13.82 19.07
C ASP A 66 2.16 13.13 20.05
N PHE A 67 3.47 13.26 19.81
CA PHE A 67 4.47 12.75 20.72
C PHE A 67 4.45 13.59 22.01
N PRO A 68 4.77 13.00 23.18
CA PRO A 68 4.85 13.74 24.42
C PRO A 68 5.77 14.97 24.30
N SER A 69 5.42 16.04 25.01
CA SER A 69 6.35 17.14 25.23
C SER A 69 7.49 16.68 26.15
N PHE A 70 8.62 17.38 26.14
CA PHE A 70 9.75 17.04 27.00
C PHE A 70 9.36 17.06 28.48
N ASP A 71 9.58 15.94 29.18
CA ASP A 71 9.52 15.82 30.63
C ASP A 71 10.91 15.45 31.16
N GLY A 72 11.40 16.20 32.15
CA GLY A 72 12.69 15.94 32.78
C GLY A 72 12.72 14.63 33.59
N ASN A 73 11.58 14.12 34.03
CA ASN A 73 11.49 12.84 34.75
C ASN A 73 11.51 11.64 33.79
N GLU A 74 11.12 11.85 32.53
CA GLU A 74 11.04 10.83 31.48
C GLU A 74 11.88 11.25 30.27
N ALA A 75 13.04 11.85 30.52
CA ALA A 75 13.85 12.49 29.48
C ALA A 75 14.25 11.54 28.34
N ASP A 76 14.37 10.23 28.61
CA ASP A 76 14.70 9.25 27.58
C ASP A 76 13.64 9.22 26.47
N ASP A 77 12.35 9.39 26.77
CA ASP A 77 11.25 9.33 25.80
C ASP A 77 11.29 10.47 24.78
N ALA A 78 11.92 11.59 25.13
CA ALA A 78 12.09 12.74 24.26
C ALA A 78 13.18 12.55 23.20
N PHE A 79 14.01 11.51 23.28
CA PHE A 79 15.14 11.32 22.38
C PHE A 79 15.09 10.00 21.63
N LEU A 80 15.23 10.08 20.31
CA LEU A 80 15.52 8.95 19.44
C LEU A 80 17.04 8.85 19.27
N GLY A 81 17.66 7.90 19.97
CA GLY A 81 19.10 7.68 19.96
C GLY A 81 19.64 7.20 18.62
N HIS A 82 20.97 7.15 18.52
CA HIS A 82 21.70 6.60 17.38
C HIS A 82 21.22 5.18 17.03
N TRP A 83 20.88 4.96 15.75
CA TRP A 83 20.44 3.65 15.25
C TRP A 83 19.21 3.05 15.97
N GLN A 84 18.50 3.84 16.77
CA GLN A 84 17.33 3.38 17.51
C GLN A 84 16.07 3.38 16.66
N LYS A 85 15.07 2.66 17.17
CA LYS A 85 13.74 2.52 16.57
C LYS A 85 12.66 2.95 17.56
N ILE A 86 11.59 3.49 17.02
CA ILE A 86 10.36 3.83 17.73
C ILE A 86 9.21 3.11 17.03
N ILE A 87 8.31 2.53 17.81
CA ILE A 87 7.08 1.93 17.31
C ILE A 87 5.91 2.87 17.65
N LEU A 88 5.06 3.13 16.67
CA LEU A 88 3.77 3.81 16.82
C LEU A 88 2.68 2.76 16.59
N THR A 89 1.59 2.77 17.37
CA THR A 89 0.51 1.77 17.20
C THR A 89 -0.89 2.32 17.51
N ASN A 90 -1.92 1.67 16.97
CA ASN A 90 -3.34 1.98 17.21
C ASN A 90 -3.89 1.45 18.54
N ILE A 91 -3.12 0.65 19.30
CA ILE A 91 -3.52 0.11 20.60
C ILE A 91 -2.70 0.68 21.75
N ASP A 92 -3.08 0.34 22.98
CA ASP A 92 -2.30 0.65 24.17
C ASP A 92 -0.84 0.11 24.05
N PRO A 93 0.18 0.94 24.31
CA PRO A 93 1.59 0.53 24.21
C PRO A 93 1.95 -0.69 25.06
N GLY A 94 1.38 -0.83 26.26
CA GLY A 94 1.62 -1.98 27.12
C GLY A 94 1.10 -3.28 26.50
N SER A 95 -0.09 -3.23 25.92
CA SER A 95 -0.73 -4.34 25.20
C SER A 95 0.06 -4.73 23.95
N PHE A 96 0.56 -3.74 23.19
CA PHE A 96 1.43 -3.99 22.04
C PHE A 96 2.72 -4.70 22.45
N ARG A 97 3.38 -4.23 23.53
CA ARG A 97 4.60 -4.85 24.05
C ARG A 97 4.37 -6.31 24.44
N GLN A 98 3.26 -6.61 25.12
CA GLN A 98 2.92 -7.98 25.51
C GLN A 98 2.68 -8.88 24.29
N ARG A 99 1.97 -8.37 23.28
CA ARG A 99 1.62 -9.15 22.07
C ARG A 99 2.85 -9.51 21.23
N TYR A 100 3.80 -8.59 21.09
CA TYR A 100 4.98 -8.77 20.23
C TYR A 100 6.28 -9.07 20.98
N GLY A 101 6.26 -9.13 22.32
CA GLY A 101 7.44 -9.38 23.13
C GLY A 101 8.48 -8.26 23.07
N ILE A 102 8.02 -7.00 23.00
CA ILE A 102 8.91 -5.84 22.81
C ILE A 102 9.62 -5.49 24.13
N PRO A 103 10.97 -5.45 24.15
CA PRO A 103 11.73 -5.06 25.34
C PRO A 103 11.41 -3.63 25.80
N SER A 104 11.54 -3.36 27.10
CA SER A 104 11.30 -2.02 27.67
C SER A 104 12.17 -0.92 27.07
N GLY A 105 13.36 -1.25 26.58
CA GLY A 105 14.29 -0.30 25.94
C GLY A 105 13.88 0.16 24.54
N VAL A 106 12.92 -0.50 23.88
CA VAL A 106 12.36 -0.02 22.60
C VAL A 106 11.20 0.89 22.92
N LYS A 107 11.17 2.10 22.37
CA LYS A 107 10.09 3.07 22.61
C LYS A 107 8.84 2.70 21.83
N VAL A 108 7.67 2.77 22.48
CA VAL A 108 6.37 2.46 21.88
C VAL A 108 5.42 3.59 22.26
N PHE A 109 4.84 4.27 21.28
CA PHE A 109 3.86 5.32 21.46
C PHE A 109 2.52 4.95 20.85
N GLY A 110 1.44 5.46 21.42
CA GLY A 110 0.08 5.20 21.03
C GLY A 110 -0.88 5.29 22.22
N PRO A 111 -2.16 4.95 22.04
CA PRO A 111 -2.79 4.70 20.74
C PRO A 111 -2.84 5.99 19.90
N TRP A 112 -2.62 5.89 18.60
CA TRP A 112 -2.96 6.99 17.67
C TRP A 112 -4.46 7.07 17.41
N GLU A 113 -4.91 8.18 16.86
CA GLU A 113 -6.26 8.37 16.32
C GLU A 113 -6.32 8.01 14.83
N GLY A 114 -7.47 7.50 14.38
CA GLY A 114 -7.67 7.06 12.99
C GLY A 114 -7.24 5.61 12.74
N SER A 115 -7.19 5.23 11.47
CA SER A 115 -6.80 3.90 10.99
C SER A 115 -6.08 4.01 9.66
N LEU A 116 -5.10 3.13 9.43
CA LEU A 116 -4.45 3.02 8.14
C LEU A 116 -5.42 2.42 7.09
N PRO A 117 -5.69 3.08 5.96
CA PRO A 117 -6.55 2.49 4.93
C PRO A 117 -5.92 1.25 4.32
N ASN A 118 -6.72 0.19 4.16
CA ASN A 118 -6.28 -1.08 3.59
C ASN A 118 -6.01 -1.01 2.08
N ASP A 119 -6.56 -0.04 1.35
CA ASP A 119 -6.36 0.12 -0.10
C ASP A 119 -5.26 1.13 -0.46
N GLY A 120 -4.64 1.73 0.55
CA GLY A 120 -3.57 2.70 0.42
C GLY A 120 -3.83 4.00 1.15
N GLY A 121 -2.76 4.57 1.69
CA GLY A 121 -2.84 5.73 2.55
C GLY A 121 -1.57 6.55 2.55
N ARG A 122 -1.55 7.57 3.40
CA ARG A 122 -0.44 8.47 3.62
C ARG A 122 -0.07 8.53 5.09
N ILE A 123 1.22 8.32 5.33
CA ILE A 123 1.88 8.50 6.62
C ILE A 123 2.85 9.69 6.48
N MET A 124 2.82 10.60 7.45
CA MET A 124 3.71 11.76 7.49
C MET A 124 4.19 12.00 8.92
N VAL A 125 5.50 12.11 9.09
CA VAL A 125 6.13 12.50 10.36
C VAL A 125 6.61 13.94 10.23
N ARG A 126 6.27 14.77 11.22
CA ARG A 126 6.71 16.17 11.33
C ARG A 126 7.41 16.41 12.65
N ASP A 127 8.41 17.29 12.63
CA ASP A 127 9.07 17.75 13.85
C ASP A 127 8.17 18.73 14.63
N LYS A 128 8.65 19.18 15.80
CA LYS A 128 7.94 20.14 16.66
C LYS A 128 7.64 21.50 16.01
N ASN A 129 8.34 21.84 14.92
CA ASN A 129 8.13 23.07 14.16
C ASN A 129 7.21 22.85 12.95
N GLY A 130 6.69 21.64 12.76
CA GLY A 130 5.84 21.26 11.63
C GLY A 130 6.62 20.98 10.34
N VAL A 131 7.95 20.90 10.39
CA VAL A 131 8.79 20.53 9.24
C VAL A 131 8.65 19.04 9.00
N ARG A 132 8.40 18.65 7.75
CA ARG A 132 8.33 17.23 7.37
C ARG A 132 9.69 16.56 7.62
N VAL A 133 9.69 15.52 8.45
CA VAL A 133 10.82 14.63 8.70
C VAL A 133 10.85 13.53 7.63
N CYS A 134 9.75 12.80 7.49
CA CYS A 134 9.61 11.66 6.58
C CYS A 134 8.14 11.52 6.11
N THR A 135 7.90 10.89 4.96
CA THR A 135 6.56 10.54 4.50
C THR A 135 6.57 9.28 3.65
N LEU A 136 5.44 8.58 3.65
CA LEU A 136 5.18 7.41 2.83
C LEU A 136 3.74 7.48 2.32
N SER A 137 3.56 7.39 1.00
CA SER A 137 2.30 7.05 0.37
C SER A 137 2.36 5.59 -0.11
N TYR A 138 1.54 4.73 0.50
CA TYR A 138 1.49 3.29 0.20
C TYR A 138 0.17 2.89 -0.49
N SER A 139 0.11 1.71 -1.08
CA SER A 139 -1.10 1.14 -1.70
C SER A 139 -1.05 -0.39 -1.67
N ASP A 140 -2.21 -1.04 -1.80
CA ASP A 140 -2.35 -2.49 -2.00
C ASP A 140 -2.27 -2.91 -3.49
N ARG A 141 -2.20 -1.94 -4.41
CA ARG A 141 -2.25 -2.19 -5.86
C ARG A 141 -0.91 -2.04 -6.56
N GLY A 142 -0.88 -2.48 -7.81
CA GLY A 142 0.23 -2.23 -8.71
C GLY A 142 1.42 -3.09 -8.37
N LYS A 143 2.53 -2.46 -7.95
CA LYS A 143 3.79 -3.15 -7.66
C LYS A 143 4.16 -3.11 -6.18
N TRP A 144 3.20 -2.72 -5.34
CA TRP A 144 3.35 -2.88 -3.91
C TRP A 144 3.29 -4.37 -3.54
N PRO A 145 4.01 -4.79 -2.47
CA PRO A 145 4.08 -6.18 -2.06
C PRO A 145 2.72 -6.76 -1.67
N VAL A 146 2.25 -7.78 -2.38
CA VAL A 146 0.91 -8.37 -2.17
C VAL A 146 0.82 -9.12 -0.84
N ALA A 147 1.95 -9.60 -0.31
CA ALA A 147 1.97 -10.29 0.96
C ALA A 147 1.64 -9.38 2.15
N ALA A 148 1.88 -8.07 2.02
CA ALA A 148 1.55 -7.09 3.06
C ALA A 148 0.05 -6.72 3.08
N ASP A 149 -0.72 -7.18 2.09
CA ASP A 149 -2.15 -6.88 1.95
C ASP A 149 -3.02 -7.92 2.66
N GLY A 150 -3.07 -7.87 4.00
CA GLY A 150 -4.03 -8.66 4.78
C GLY A 150 -3.60 -10.10 5.08
N ALA A 151 -2.53 -10.60 4.46
CA ALA A 151 -1.98 -11.92 4.78
C ALA A 151 -1.20 -11.95 6.11
N GLY A 152 -1.03 -10.78 6.74
CA GLY A 152 -0.38 -10.60 8.04
C GLY A 152 1.10 -10.28 7.97
N HIS A 153 1.64 -9.96 6.78
CA HIS A 153 2.98 -9.42 6.64
C HIS A 153 2.95 -7.89 6.65
N THR A 154 4.09 -7.27 6.95
CA THR A 154 4.28 -5.82 6.90
C THR A 154 4.91 -5.40 5.58
N LEU A 155 4.75 -4.12 5.22
CA LEU A 155 5.65 -3.44 4.30
C LEU A 155 6.97 -3.17 5.01
N VAL A 156 8.09 -3.41 4.33
CA VAL A 156 9.46 -3.23 4.85
C VAL A 156 10.28 -2.43 3.86
N LEU A 157 10.96 -1.38 4.36
CA LEU A 157 11.88 -0.57 3.59
C LEU A 157 13.13 -1.39 3.23
N GLN A 158 13.50 -1.42 1.95
CA GLN A 158 14.61 -2.23 1.46
C GLN A 158 15.97 -1.55 1.70
N ASN A 159 16.06 -0.26 1.37
CA ASN A 159 17.28 0.52 1.55
C ASN A 159 16.95 1.86 2.23
N PRO A 160 17.40 2.07 3.48
CA PRO A 160 17.15 3.31 4.22
C PRO A 160 17.80 4.55 3.60
N ASP A 161 18.84 4.39 2.79
CA ASP A 161 19.54 5.51 2.14
C ASP A 161 18.84 6.00 0.86
N LEU A 162 17.77 5.32 0.44
CA LEU A 162 16.94 5.70 -0.71
C LEU A 162 15.65 6.38 -0.29
N VAL A 163 14.96 6.97 -1.26
CA VAL A 163 13.69 7.67 -1.03
C VAL A 163 12.66 6.73 -0.39
N VAL A 164 12.11 7.14 0.75
CA VAL A 164 11.07 6.40 1.48
C VAL A 164 9.77 6.40 0.69
N ASP A 165 9.39 7.53 0.09
CA ASP A 165 8.15 7.71 -0.69
C ASP A 165 8.26 7.18 -2.13
N ASP A 166 8.93 6.04 -2.34
CA ASP A 166 9.02 5.33 -3.63
C ASP A 166 8.73 3.84 -3.41
N TRP A 167 7.63 3.35 -4.01
CA TRP A 167 7.21 1.94 -3.95
C TRP A 167 8.34 0.95 -4.31
N ARG A 168 9.29 1.36 -5.17
CA ARG A 168 10.43 0.51 -5.58
C ARG A 168 11.34 0.14 -4.42
N ASN A 169 11.34 0.94 -3.36
CA ASN A 169 12.15 0.75 -2.18
C ASN A 169 11.43 -0.03 -1.08
N TRP A 170 10.26 -0.61 -1.36
CA TRP A 170 9.48 -1.38 -0.41
C TRP A 170 9.37 -2.85 -0.83
N SER A 171 9.51 -3.73 0.14
CA SER A 171 9.21 -5.17 0.04
C SER A 171 8.28 -5.53 1.19
N PHE A 172 8.07 -6.83 1.44
CA PHE A 172 7.32 -7.32 2.58
C PHE A 172 8.22 -7.99 3.60
N SER A 173 7.78 -8.09 4.84
CA SER A 173 8.48 -8.91 5.85
C SER A 173 8.23 -10.39 5.58
N LYS A 174 9.30 -11.20 5.60
CA LYS A 174 9.20 -12.66 5.54
C LYS A 174 8.45 -13.24 6.75
N ARG A 175 8.46 -12.54 7.88
CA ARG A 175 7.80 -12.98 9.12
C ARG A 175 6.37 -12.43 9.18
N PRO A 176 5.34 -13.29 9.30
CA PRO A 176 4.02 -12.82 9.69
C PRO A 176 4.10 -12.07 11.02
N GLY A 177 3.40 -10.94 11.12
CA GLY A 177 3.49 -10.01 12.25
C GLY A 177 4.63 -9.01 12.15
N GLY A 178 5.51 -9.13 11.16
CA GLY A 178 6.66 -8.23 10.97
C GLY A 178 7.78 -8.45 11.98
N THR A 179 8.64 -7.44 12.11
CA THR A 179 9.81 -7.42 13.01
C THR A 179 9.85 -6.16 13.89
N PRO A 180 8.77 -5.83 14.62
CA PRO A 180 8.71 -4.57 15.38
C PRO A 180 9.84 -4.46 16.39
N GLY A 181 10.63 -3.39 16.29
CA GLY A 181 11.80 -3.11 17.13
C GLY A 181 13.04 -3.96 16.83
N GLY A 182 12.95 -4.89 15.87
CA GLY A 182 14.04 -5.77 15.45
C GLY A 182 14.53 -5.45 14.04
N ASP A 183 15.57 -6.14 13.58
CA ASP A 183 16.05 -5.96 12.21
C ASP A 183 15.08 -6.55 11.18
N PRO A 184 14.77 -5.80 10.10
CA PRO A 184 13.85 -6.26 9.08
C PRO A 184 14.35 -7.53 8.40
N VAL A 185 13.46 -8.51 8.23
CA VAL A 185 13.74 -9.72 7.46
C VAL A 185 12.96 -9.66 6.15
N LEU A 186 13.62 -9.23 5.08
CA LEU A 186 12.99 -9.08 3.77
C LEU A 186 12.50 -10.43 3.22
N GLY A 187 11.24 -10.42 2.79
CA GLY A 187 10.69 -11.45 1.93
C GLY A 187 11.19 -11.30 0.50
N VAL A 188 11.21 -12.41 -0.23
CA VAL A 188 11.47 -12.43 -1.67
C VAL A 188 10.15 -12.76 -2.34
N GLU A 189 9.60 -11.83 -3.11
CA GLU A 189 8.53 -12.16 -4.04
C GLU A 189 9.21 -12.86 -5.21
N THR A 190 8.94 -14.15 -5.39
CA THR A 190 9.15 -14.76 -6.70
C THR A 190 8.04 -14.25 -7.58
N PRO A 191 8.32 -13.47 -8.65
CA PRO A 191 7.32 -13.19 -9.65
C PRO A 191 6.92 -14.55 -10.19
N VAL A 192 5.72 -15.01 -9.81
CA VAL A 192 5.11 -16.09 -10.55
C VAL A 192 4.87 -15.44 -11.90
N ALA A 193 5.58 -15.87 -12.94
CA ALA A 193 5.15 -15.58 -14.30
C ALA A 193 3.66 -15.88 -14.27
N SER A 194 2.81 -14.87 -14.51
CA SER A 194 1.36 -15.06 -14.61
C SER A 194 1.21 -16.39 -15.29
N PRO A 195 0.66 -17.43 -14.63
CA PRO A 195 0.72 -18.77 -15.20
C PRO A 195 0.21 -18.56 -16.60
N GLU A 196 1.09 -18.72 -17.60
CA GLU A 196 0.65 -18.58 -18.97
C GLU A 196 -0.44 -19.61 -19.00
N VAL A 197 -1.68 -19.14 -19.09
CA VAL A 197 -2.80 -20.04 -19.26
C VAL A 197 -2.37 -20.78 -20.49
N ASN A 198 -2.05 -22.06 -20.33
CA ASN A 198 -1.58 -22.84 -21.43
C ASN A 198 -2.80 -23.05 -22.32
N LEU A 199 -3.05 -22.10 -23.23
CA LEU A 199 -4.18 -22.08 -24.12
C LEU A 199 -4.11 -23.24 -25.13
N THR A 200 -3.02 -24.02 -25.16
CA THR A 200 -2.96 -25.25 -25.97
C THR A 200 -3.90 -26.34 -25.46
N SER A 201 -4.29 -26.28 -24.18
CA SER A 201 -5.42 -27.03 -23.64
C SER A 201 -6.38 -26.02 -23.00
N GLY A 202 -7.17 -25.34 -23.83
CA GLY A 202 -8.17 -24.38 -23.36
C GLY A 202 -9.05 -25.01 -22.27
N ILE A 203 -8.97 -24.49 -21.05
CA ILE A 203 -9.99 -24.78 -20.04
C ILE A 203 -11.23 -24.05 -20.51
N VAL A 204 -12.24 -24.82 -20.93
CA VAL A 204 -13.56 -24.28 -21.22
C VAL A 204 -14.18 -23.90 -19.88
N LEU A 205 -13.99 -22.64 -19.48
CA LEU A 205 -14.64 -22.07 -18.29
C LEU A 205 -16.14 -21.92 -18.51
N LEU A 206 -16.53 -21.69 -19.76
CA LEU A 206 -17.89 -21.48 -20.23
C LEU A 206 -17.98 -22.09 -21.63
N ASP A 207 -18.83 -23.10 -21.79
CA ASP A 207 -19.18 -23.66 -23.08
C ASP A 207 -20.35 -22.88 -23.69
N TYR A 208 -20.42 -22.87 -25.02
CA TYR A 208 -21.55 -22.33 -25.78
C TYR A 208 -22.88 -22.99 -25.35
N GLY A 209 -22.82 -24.28 -24.98
CA GLY A 209 -23.97 -25.04 -24.51
C GLY A 209 -24.41 -24.78 -23.07
N ASP A 210 -23.65 -24.02 -22.30
CA ASP A 210 -23.90 -23.83 -20.87
C ASP A 210 -25.21 -23.10 -20.62
N LEU A 211 -25.91 -23.51 -19.56
CA LEU A 211 -27.18 -22.92 -19.16
C LEU A 211 -26.91 -21.70 -18.28
N TRP A 212 -27.29 -20.53 -18.79
CA TRP A 212 -27.16 -19.25 -18.11
C TRP A 212 -28.49 -18.82 -17.51
N LYS A 213 -28.45 -18.23 -16.32
CA LYS A 213 -29.58 -17.44 -15.80
C LYS A 213 -29.46 -15.99 -16.26
N TYR A 214 -30.57 -15.38 -16.66
CA TYR A 214 -30.62 -14.00 -17.12
C TYR A 214 -31.87 -13.27 -16.63
N ASN A 215 -31.74 -11.95 -16.46
CA ASN A 215 -32.86 -11.04 -16.19
C ASN A 215 -33.04 -10.12 -17.40
N ASP A 216 -34.21 -10.22 -18.04
CA ASP A 216 -34.60 -9.43 -19.22
C ASP A 216 -35.72 -8.43 -18.92
N GLN A 217 -35.94 -8.10 -17.63
CA GLN A 217 -37.03 -7.21 -17.21
C GLN A 217 -36.79 -5.74 -17.58
N ASN A 218 -35.62 -5.42 -18.17
CA ASN A 218 -35.20 -4.08 -18.56
C ASN A 218 -35.28 -3.06 -17.41
N LYS A 219 -34.89 -3.49 -16.21
CA LYS A 219 -34.87 -2.69 -14.98
C LYS A 219 -33.47 -2.65 -14.38
N ASN A 220 -33.09 -1.49 -13.83
CA ASN A 220 -31.86 -1.38 -13.05
C ASN A 220 -32.04 -2.09 -11.69
N LEU A 221 -31.29 -3.17 -11.46
CA LEU A 221 -31.33 -3.97 -10.23
C LEU A 221 -30.39 -3.43 -9.12
N GLY A 222 -29.67 -2.32 -9.37
CA GLY A 222 -28.64 -1.80 -8.47
C GLY A 222 -27.44 -2.76 -8.35
N THR A 223 -26.83 -2.83 -7.16
CA THR A 223 -25.64 -3.66 -6.89
C THR A 223 -25.93 -4.91 -6.06
N ALA A 224 -27.12 -5.02 -5.47
CA ALA A 224 -27.47 -6.10 -4.54
C ALA A 224 -27.46 -7.49 -5.19
N TRP A 225 -27.74 -7.58 -6.50
CA TRP A 225 -27.76 -8.83 -7.26
C TRP A 225 -26.40 -9.54 -7.33
N ARG A 226 -25.30 -8.84 -7.01
CA ARG A 226 -23.93 -9.39 -7.01
C ARG A 226 -23.58 -10.17 -5.74
N ARG A 227 -24.40 -10.08 -4.68
CA ARG A 227 -24.14 -10.76 -3.41
C ARG A 227 -24.37 -12.27 -3.58
N ALA A 228 -23.52 -13.09 -2.97
CA ALA A 228 -23.66 -14.55 -3.00
C ALA A 228 -24.98 -15.06 -2.37
N THR A 229 -25.63 -14.23 -1.55
CA THR A 229 -26.92 -14.52 -0.91
C THR A 229 -28.13 -14.00 -1.71
N TYR A 230 -27.92 -13.37 -2.86
CA TYR A 230 -29.03 -12.88 -3.68
C TYR A 230 -29.77 -14.05 -4.33
N SER A 231 -31.11 -14.05 -4.21
CA SER A 231 -31.94 -15.09 -4.83
C SER A 231 -32.22 -14.75 -6.29
N ASP A 232 -31.69 -15.57 -7.19
CA ASP A 232 -31.91 -15.51 -8.64
C ASP A 232 -32.92 -16.57 -9.13
N THR A 233 -33.77 -17.08 -8.23
CA THR A 233 -34.73 -18.15 -8.54
C THR A 233 -35.82 -17.72 -9.53
N SER A 234 -36.08 -16.41 -9.62
CA SER A 234 -37.05 -15.81 -10.56
C SER A 234 -36.45 -15.48 -11.92
N TRP A 235 -35.15 -15.65 -12.12
CA TRP A 235 -34.49 -15.36 -13.39
C TRP A 235 -34.78 -16.46 -14.40
N LYS A 236 -34.91 -16.07 -15.67
CA LYS A 236 -35.06 -17.02 -16.77
C LYS A 236 -33.73 -17.74 -16.99
N SER A 237 -33.75 -18.91 -17.61
CA SER A 237 -32.54 -19.62 -18.02
C SER A 237 -32.54 -20.03 -19.48
N GLY A 238 -31.36 -20.10 -20.09
CA GLY A 238 -31.18 -20.44 -21.50
C GLY A 238 -29.73 -20.78 -21.84
N ARG A 239 -29.51 -21.54 -22.92
CA ARG A 239 -28.15 -21.82 -23.42
C ARG A 239 -27.53 -20.54 -23.99
N GLY A 240 -26.20 -20.48 -24.03
CA GLY A 240 -25.44 -19.33 -24.53
C GLY A 240 -25.85 -18.85 -25.94
N LEU A 241 -25.46 -17.61 -26.25
CA LEU A 241 -25.98 -16.68 -27.27
C LEU A 241 -27.23 -15.89 -26.82
N LEU A 242 -27.06 -15.11 -25.74
CA LEU A 242 -28.07 -14.14 -25.28
C LEU A 242 -27.81 -12.80 -25.97
N GLY A 243 -28.70 -12.42 -26.90
CA GLY A 243 -28.75 -11.10 -27.52
C GLY A 243 -30.10 -10.43 -27.22
N LEU A 244 -30.13 -9.10 -27.29
CA LEU A 244 -31.37 -8.32 -27.32
C LEU A 244 -31.37 -7.52 -28.62
N GLU A 245 -32.07 -7.99 -29.63
CA GLU A 245 -32.30 -7.29 -30.89
C GLU A 245 -33.74 -6.77 -30.99
N ASN A 246 -33.90 -5.45 -31.00
CA ASN A 246 -35.22 -4.80 -31.13
C ASN A 246 -35.55 -4.46 -32.60
N SER A 247 -34.74 -4.92 -33.55
CA SER A 247 -34.92 -4.66 -34.99
C SER A 247 -35.43 -5.92 -35.69
N ALA A 248 -36.29 -5.74 -36.70
CA ALA A 248 -36.70 -6.85 -37.56
C ALA A 248 -35.46 -7.40 -38.29
N LEU A 249 -35.05 -8.63 -37.98
CA LEU A 249 -33.97 -9.30 -38.70
C LEU A 249 -34.46 -9.62 -40.12
N PRO A 250 -33.77 -9.16 -41.18
CA PRO A 250 -34.14 -9.50 -42.54
C PRO A 250 -34.04 -11.02 -42.75
N ASP A 251 -34.96 -11.57 -43.55
CA ASP A 251 -34.96 -12.98 -43.90
C ASP A 251 -33.59 -13.32 -44.52
N PRO A 252 -32.86 -14.33 -43.99
CA PRO A 252 -33.42 -15.45 -43.24
C PRO A 252 -33.18 -15.47 -41.71
N GLY A 253 -32.92 -14.31 -41.09
CA GLY A 253 -32.55 -14.21 -39.68
C GLY A 253 -31.08 -14.57 -39.40
N ILE A 254 -30.72 -14.74 -38.12
CA ILE A 254 -29.39 -15.25 -37.73
C ILE A 254 -29.31 -16.72 -38.15
N LYS A 255 -28.65 -16.97 -39.30
CA LYS A 255 -28.39 -18.29 -39.87
C LYS A 255 -26.89 -18.61 -39.89
N THR A 256 -26.23 -18.50 -38.76
CA THR A 256 -24.83 -18.93 -38.66
C THR A 256 -24.80 -20.46 -38.62
N GLU A 257 -24.55 -21.11 -39.76
CA GLU A 257 -24.15 -22.52 -39.77
C GLU A 257 -22.74 -22.61 -39.17
N ILE A 258 -22.64 -23.24 -38.00
CA ILE A 258 -21.35 -23.44 -37.33
C ILE A 258 -20.70 -24.71 -37.89
N ASN A 259 -19.62 -24.50 -38.65
CA ASN A 259 -18.77 -25.57 -39.13
C ASN A 259 -17.94 -26.09 -37.95
N LYS A 260 -18.18 -27.34 -37.53
CA LYS A 260 -17.40 -28.00 -36.49
C LYS A 260 -16.11 -28.50 -37.13
N GLY A 261 -15.04 -27.72 -36.97
CA GLY A 261 -13.67 -28.21 -37.18
C GLY A 261 -13.36 -29.34 -36.22
#